data_AF-A0A8F5BLB4-F1
#
_entry.id   AF-A0A8F5BLB4-F1
#
_cell.length_a   1.000
_cell.length_b   1.000
_cell.length_c   1.000
_cell.angle_alpha   90.00
_cell.angle_beta   90.00
_cell.angle_gamma   90.00
#
_symmetry.space_group_name_H-M   'P 1'
#
loop_
_entity.id
_entity.type
_entity.pdbx_description
1 polymer ?
#
loop_
_entity_poly.entity_id
_entity_poly.type
_entity_poly.pdbx_seq_one_letter_code
_entity_poly.pdbx_strand_id
1 'polypeptide(L)'
;MELPSEVKNNLSEGVCLTCCNDSVVCMTSDYPKNANAEVLFEIDKEGREVIFRHIIMDDPSNPLTVEYSVDTKFVENVSRKKWINIYFVDESFNEEIKLRITFSDDEIRVMRREIGLGT
;
A
#
# COMPACT_ATOMS: atom_id res chain seq x y z
N MET A 1 -8.35 -3.43 14.16
CA MET A 1 -6.93 -3.85 14.15
C MET A 1 -6.17 -3.06 15.21
N GLU A 2 -5.19 -3.63 15.91
CA GLU A 2 -4.31 -2.85 16.79
C GLU A 2 -3.12 -2.29 15.99
N LEU A 3 -3.08 -0.96 15.86
CA LEU A 3 -1.99 -0.26 15.17
C LEU A 3 -0.88 0.14 16.16
N PRO A 4 0.41 -0.07 15.81
CA PRO A 4 1.54 0.43 16.59
C PRO A 4 1.46 1.95 16.78
N SER A 5 1.92 2.45 17.93
CA SER A 5 1.92 3.89 18.24
C SER A 5 2.66 4.73 17.19
N GLU A 6 3.74 4.18 16.62
CA GLU A 6 4.50 4.86 15.55
C GLU A 6 3.63 5.12 14.31
N VAL A 7 2.79 4.16 13.91
CA VAL A 7 1.87 4.36 12.78
C VAL A 7 0.80 5.38 13.16
N LYS A 8 0.21 5.27 14.35
CA LYS A 8 -0.82 6.23 14.80
C LYS A 8 -0.31 7.68 14.89
N ASN A 9 0.94 7.88 15.26
CA ASN A 9 1.53 9.21 15.41
C ASN A 9 1.89 9.87 14.07
N ASN A 10 2.05 9.10 13.00
CA ASN A 10 2.44 9.60 11.68
C ASN A 10 1.31 9.53 10.65
N LEU A 11 0.23 8.80 10.93
CA LEU A 11 -0.92 8.70 10.06
C LEU A 11 -1.81 9.95 10.22
N SER A 12 -2.19 10.55 9.09
CA SER A 12 -3.09 11.71 9.01
C SER A 12 -3.96 11.60 7.77
N GLU A 13 -5.04 12.38 7.66
CA GLU A 13 -5.96 12.32 6.52
C GLU A 13 -5.22 12.48 5.19
N GLY A 14 -5.48 11.57 4.26
CA GLY A 14 -4.83 11.48 2.95
C GLY A 14 -3.47 10.79 2.94
N VAL A 15 -2.97 10.33 4.09
CA VAL A 15 -1.67 9.65 4.21
C VAL A 15 -1.84 8.14 4.30
N CYS A 16 -1.01 7.42 3.56
CA CYS A 16 -0.86 5.98 3.64
C CYS A 16 0.55 5.58 4.11
N LEU A 17 0.64 4.65 5.06
CA LEU A 17 1.90 4.18 5.61
C LEU A 17 1.98 2.67 5.60
N THR A 18 3.18 2.13 5.34
CA THR A 18 3.46 0.72 5.60
C THR A 18 3.37 0.42 7.09
N CYS A 19 2.62 -0.62 7.46
CA CYS A 19 2.54 -1.13 8.83
C CYS A 19 2.84 -2.61 8.86
N CYS A 20 3.24 -3.07 10.06
CA CYS A 20 2.90 -4.43 10.49
C CYS A 20 3.52 -5.52 9.57
N ASN A 21 4.70 -5.23 9.00
CA ASN A 21 5.49 -6.04 8.07
C ASN A 21 4.94 -6.24 6.65
N ASP A 22 3.62 -6.31 6.43
CA ASP A 22 3.03 -6.63 5.11
C ASP A 22 1.66 -5.97 4.87
N SER A 23 1.40 -4.85 5.53
CA SER A 23 0.15 -4.11 5.37
C SER A 23 0.41 -2.64 5.12
N VAL A 24 -0.58 -1.98 4.54
CA VAL A 24 -0.59 -0.53 4.36
C VAL A 24 -1.84 -0.02 5.06
N VAL A 25 -1.73 1.13 5.71
CA VAL A 25 -2.83 1.77 6.42
C VAL A 25 -2.98 3.17 5.87
N CYS A 26 -4.16 3.49 5.37
CA CYS A 26 -4.52 4.80 4.83
C CYS A 26 -5.60 5.41 5.72
N MET A 27 -5.35 6.60 6.25
CA MET A 27 -6.41 7.37 6.90
C MET A 27 -7.05 8.26 5.84
N THR A 28 -8.28 7.94 5.48
CA THR A 28 -9.01 8.67 4.44
C THR A 28 -10.49 8.40 4.55
N SER A 29 -11.29 9.43 4.35
CA SER A 29 -12.74 9.33 4.09
C SER A 29 -13.06 8.93 2.64
N ASP A 30 -12.08 9.03 1.74
CA ASP A 30 -12.16 8.60 0.33
C ASP A 30 -11.51 7.21 0.19
N TYR A 31 -12.35 6.18 0.30
CA TYR A 31 -11.97 4.78 0.21
C TYR A 31 -12.80 4.05 -0.84
N PRO A 32 -12.31 2.93 -1.40
CA PRO A 32 -13.00 2.29 -2.51
C PRO A 32 -14.32 1.66 -2.04
N LYS A 33 -15.38 1.80 -2.83
CA LYS A 33 -16.69 1.17 -2.56
C LYS A 33 -16.73 -0.29 -2.99
N ASN A 34 -15.81 -0.68 -3.88
CA ASN A 34 -15.70 -2.04 -4.39
C ASN A 34 -14.33 -2.64 -4.05
N ALA A 35 -14.31 -3.62 -3.12
CA ALA A 35 -13.09 -4.34 -2.75
C ALA A 35 -12.54 -5.27 -3.85
N ASN A 36 -13.23 -5.43 -4.97
CA ASN A 36 -12.79 -6.21 -6.13
C ASN A 36 -12.52 -5.32 -7.35
N ALA A 37 -12.30 -4.01 -7.15
CA ALA A 37 -11.90 -3.10 -8.21
C ALA A 37 -10.57 -3.55 -8.84
N GLU A 38 -10.41 -3.26 -10.13
CA GLU A 38 -9.11 -3.44 -10.80
C GLU A 38 -8.10 -2.47 -10.18
N VAL A 39 -6.87 -2.95 -9.99
CA VAL A 39 -5.80 -2.16 -9.39
C VAL A 39 -4.59 -2.19 -10.32
N LEU A 40 -4.14 -1.01 -10.74
CA LEU A 40 -2.88 -0.85 -11.44
C LEU A 40 -1.77 -0.56 -10.45
N PHE A 41 -0.59 -1.12 -10.67
CA PHE A 41 0.56 -0.97 -9.79
C PHE A 41 1.71 -0.27 -10.50
N GLU A 42 2.24 0.76 -9.87
CA GLU A 42 3.40 1.53 -10.32
C GLU A 42 4.45 1.62 -9.22
N ILE A 43 5.71 1.73 -9.63
CA ILE A 43 6.85 1.97 -8.75
C ILE A 43 7.54 3.24 -9.21
N ASP A 44 7.67 4.19 -8.29
CA ASP A 44 8.46 5.39 -8.48
C ASP A 44 9.73 5.34 -7.63
N LYS A 45 10.80 5.95 -8.11
CA LYS A 45 12.09 6.01 -7.42
C LYS A 45 12.65 7.42 -7.46
N GLU A 46 12.44 8.13 -6.36
CA GLU A 46 12.98 9.47 -6.15
C GLU A 46 14.28 9.40 -5.37
N GLY A 47 15.39 9.29 -6.10
CA GLY A 47 16.73 9.17 -5.53
C GLY A 47 16.94 7.85 -4.78
N ARG A 48 16.87 7.90 -3.44
CA ARG A 48 17.00 6.71 -2.57
C ARG A 48 15.66 6.18 -2.08
N GLU A 49 14.60 6.95 -2.23
CA GLU A 49 13.27 6.56 -1.82
C GLU A 49 12.59 5.78 -2.94
N VAL A 50 11.86 4.74 -2.55
CA VAL A 50 11.03 3.95 -3.47
C VAL A 50 9.60 4.08 -2.98
N ILE A 51 8.72 4.50 -3.89
CA ILE A 51 7.31 4.74 -3.63
C ILE A 51 6.53 3.72 -4.43
N PHE A 52 5.61 3.04 -3.76
CA PHE A 52 4.64 2.17 -4.42
C PHE A 52 3.34 2.95 -4.57
N ARG A 53 2.78 2.91 -5.78
CA ARG A 53 1.52 3.54 -6.14
C ARG A 53 0.53 2.48 -6.63
N HIS A 54 -0.66 2.48 -6.06
CA HIS A 54 -1.80 1.68 -6.53
C HIS A 54 -2.90 2.59 -7.02
N ILE A 55 -3.34 2.38 -8.25
CA ILE A 55 -4.47 3.12 -8.84
C ILE A 55 -5.67 2.17 -8.83
N ILE A 56 -6.63 2.44 -7.95
CA ILE A 56 -7.81 1.62 -7.70
C ILE A 56 -8.95 2.14 -8.57
N MET A 57 -9.37 1.34 -9.55
CA MET A 57 -10.37 1.70 -10.55
C MET A 57 -11.80 1.34 -10.08
N ASP A 58 -12.22 1.87 -8.93
CA ASP A 58 -13.56 1.60 -8.39
C ASP A 58 -14.65 2.50 -9.01
N ASP A 59 -14.33 3.78 -9.23
CA ASP A 59 -15.07 4.75 -10.05
C ASP A 59 -14.20 5.14 -11.26
N PRO A 60 -14.61 4.74 -12.49
CA PRO A 60 -13.87 5.09 -13.70
C PRO A 60 -13.69 6.60 -13.95
N SER A 61 -14.52 7.44 -13.34
CA SER A 61 -14.44 8.90 -13.47
C SER A 61 -13.49 9.53 -12.45
N ASN A 62 -13.18 8.83 -11.36
CA ASN A 62 -12.30 9.31 -10.30
C ASN A 62 -11.58 8.14 -9.61
N PRO A 63 -10.54 7.56 -10.23
CA PRO A 63 -9.77 6.48 -9.62
C PRO A 63 -9.07 6.93 -8.34
N LEU A 64 -9.15 6.11 -7.30
CA LEU A 64 -8.45 6.37 -6.05
C LEU A 64 -6.98 5.98 -6.19
N THR A 65 -6.08 6.90 -5.84
CA THR A 65 -4.64 6.64 -5.86
C THR A 65 -4.12 6.49 -4.44
N VAL A 66 -3.41 5.39 -4.18
CA VAL A 66 -2.77 5.09 -2.90
C VAL A 66 -1.26 5.04 -3.10
N GLU A 67 -0.54 5.96 -2.46
CA GLU A 67 0.93 6.05 -2.51
C GLU A 67 1.52 5.86 -1.12
N TYR A 68 2.61 5.11 -1.04
CA TYR A 68 3.37 4.95 0.21
C TYR A 68 4.82 4.58 -0.07
N SER A 69 5.72 5.09 0.76
CA SER A 69 7.13 4.75 0.74
C SER A 69 7.35 3.34 1.26
N VAL A 70 8.30 2.62 0.69
CA VAL A 70 8.64 1.25 1.10
C VAL A 70 10.12 1.12 1.45
N ASP A 71 10.40 0.22 2.41
CA ASP A 71 11.76 -0.19 2.74
C ASP A 71 12.06 -1.62 2.24
N THR A 72 13.33 -2.02 2.35
CA THR A 72 13.78 -3.36 1.96
C THR A 72 13.04 -4.47 2.72
N LYS A 73 12.77 -4.27 4.02
CA LYS A 73 12.11 -5.25 4.86
C LYS A 73 10.67 -5.50 4.41
N PHE A 74 9.93 -4.44 4.07
CA PHE A 74 8.59 -4.54 3.53
C PHE A 74 8.59 -5.33 2.22
N VAL A 75 9.46 -4.96 1.28
CA VAL A 75 9.56 -5.65 -0.03
C VAL A 75 9.96 -7.13 0.14
N GLU A 76 10.84 -7.47 1.07
CA GLU A 76 11.17 -8.87 1.38
C GLU A 76 9.95 -9.68 1.87
N ASN A 77 9.13 -9.10 2.75
CA ASN A 77 7.93 -9.76 3.26
C ASN A 77 6.88 -9.95 2.15
N VAL A 78 6.65 -8.91 1.34
CA VAL A 78 5.75 -8.96 0.18
C VAL A 78 6.25 -9.98 -0.84
N SER A 79 7.56 -10.07 -1.09
CA SER A 79 8.15 -11.06 -2.00
C SER A 79 7.83 -12.50 -1.60
N ARG A 80 7.73 -12.79 -0.29
CA ARG A 80 7.41 -14.12 0.22
C ARG A 80 5.92 -14.40 0.19
N LYS A 81 5.10 -13.41 0.54
CA LYS A 81 3.63 -13.56 0.63
C LYS A 81 2.95 -13.44 -0.73
N LYS A 82 3.51 -12.64 -1.64
CA LYS A 82 2.96 -12.23 -2.94
C LYS A 82 1.65 -11.45 -2.85
N TRP A 83 1.36 -10.85 -1.70
CA TRP A 83 0.21 -9.97 -1.52
C TRP A 83 0.43 -9.02 -0.36
N ILE A 84 -0.36 -7.95 -0.33
CA ILE A 84 -0.54 -7.02 0.79
C ILE A 84 -2.02 -6.81 1.07
N ASN A 85 -2.32 -6.35 2.28
CA ASN A 85 -3.61 -5.73 2.56
C ASN A 85 -3.41 -4.22 2.71
N ILE A 86 -4.28 -3.44 2.08
CA ILE A 86 -4.45 -2.02 2.33
C ILE A 86 -5.70 -1.85 3.20
N TYR A 87 -5.52 -1.26 4.37
CA TYR A 87 -6.58 -0.93 5.32
C TYR A 87 -6.90 0.55 5.21
N PHE A 88 -8.16 0.85 4.95
CA PHE A 88 -8.69 2.20 4.99
C PHE A 88 -9.34 2.42 6.34
N VAL A 89 -8.92 3.47 7.04
CA VAL A 89 -9.38 3.78 8.40
C VAL A 89 -9.88 5.21 8.52
N ASP A 90 -10.80 5.44 9.45
CA ASP A 90 -11.24 6.78 9.84
C ASP A 90 -10.24 7.49 10.78
N GLU A 91 -10.51 8.74 11.16
CA GLU A 91 -9.70 9.52 12.12
C GLU A 91 -9.63 8.89 13.52
N SER A 92 -10.56 8.00 13.85
CA SER A 92 -10.58 7.22 15.09
C SER A 92 -9.86 5.87 14.96
N PHE A 93 -9.21 5.61 13.82
CA PHE A 93 -8.55 4.35 13.45
C PHE A 93 -9.48 3.13 13.36
N ASN A 94 -10.77 3.35 13.14
CA ASN A 94 -11.71 2.28 12.83
C ASN A 94 -11.52 1.84 11.38
N GLU A 95 -11.56 0.53 11.13
CA GLU A 95 -11.44 -0.03 9.78
C GLU A 95 -12.75 0.14 9.03
N GLU A 96 -12.71 0.89 7.92
CA GLU A 96 -13.85 1.09 7.02
C GLU A 96 -13.89 0.00 5.96
N ILE A 97 -12.76 -0.24 5.30
CA ILE A 97 -12.63 -1.31 4.29
C ILE A 97 -11.19 -1.81 4.20
N LYS A 98 -11.04 -3.04 3.71
CA LYS A 98 -9.76 -3.67 3.42
C LYS A 98 -9.72 -4.16 1.98
N LEU A 99 -8.67 -3.78 1.26
CA LEU A 99 -8.36 -4.23 -0.09
C LEU A 99 -7.17 -5.18 -0.05
N ARG A 100 -7.27 -6.34 -0.69
CA ARG A 100 -6.12 -7.25 -0.88
C ARG A 100 -5.58 -7.10 -2.29
N ILE A 101 -4.29 -6.81 -2.40
CA ILE A 101 -3.58 -6.73 -3.68
C ILE A 101 -2.61 -7.90 -3.77
N THR A 102 -2.70 -8.65 -4.85
CA THR A 102 -1.80 -9.76 -5.16
C THR A 102 -0.82 -9.34 -6.24
N PHE A 103 0.42 -9.80 -6.13
CA PHE A 103 1.47 -9.49 -7.09
C PHE A 103 1.91 -10.74 -7.84
N SER A 104 2.14 -10.57 -9.13
CA SER A 104 2.79 -11.53 -10.01
C SER A 104 4.29 -11.65 -9.70
N ASP A 105 4.91 -12.73 -10.17
CA ASP A 105 6.35 -12.94 -10.00
C ASP A 105 7.20 -11.89 -10.72
N ASP A 106 6.70 -11.36 -11.85
CA ASP A 106 7.36 -10.27 -12.57
C ASP A 106 7.32 -8.96 -11.77
N GLU A 107 6.18 -8.62 -11.16
CA GLU A 107 6.07 -7.45 -10.28
C GLU A 107 7.00 -7.58 -9.07
N ILE A 108 7.01 -8.74 -8.41
CA ILE A 108 7.93 -9.00 -7.28
C ILE A 108 9.39 -8.82 -7.72
N ARG A 109 9.77 -9.33 -8.91
CA ARG A 109 11.13 -9.15 -9.44
C ARG A 109 11.48 -7.68 -9.65
N VAL A 110 10.54 -6.88 -10.19
CA VAL A 110 10.75 -5.44 -10.39
C VAL A 110 10.88 -4.73 -9.05
N MET A 111 9.99 -4.98 -8.08
CA MET A 111 10.08 -4.41 -6.73
C MET A 111 11.43 -4.65 -6.08
N ARG A 112 11.92 -5.90 -6.09
CA ARG A 112 13.20 -6.29 -5.49
C ARG A 112 14.37 -5.57 -6.17
N ARG A 113 14.32 -5.42 -7.51
CA ARG A 113 15.33 -4.68 -8.26
C ARG A 113 15.38 -3.21 -7.87
N GLU A 114 14.23 -2.54 -7.82
CA GLU A 114 14.18 -1.08 -7.59
C GLU A 114 14.65 -0.69 -6.17
N ILE A 115 14.33 -1.51 -5.16
CA ILE A 115 14.77 -1.32 -3.77
C ILE A 115 16.19 -1.84 -3.49
N GLY A 116 16.86 -2.44 -4.49
CA GLY A 116 18.25 -2.89 -4.38
C GLY A 116 18.46 -4.25 -3.72
N LEU A 117 17.43 -5.10 -3.64
CA LEU A 117 17.52 -6.48 -3.16
C LEU A 117 17.96 -7.48 -4.24
N GLY A 118 18.12 -7.02 -5.49
CA GLY A 118 18.49 -7.84 -6.64
C GLY A 118 17.31 -8.60 -7.25
N THR A 119 17.61 -9.55 -8.14
CA THR A 119 16.61 -10.48 -8.72
C THR A 119 16.41 -11.66 -7.79
#